data_AF-F9VQX0-F1
#
_entry.id   AF-F9VQX0-F1
#
_cell.length_a   1.000
_cell.length_b   1.000
_cell.length_c   1.000
_cell.angle_alpha   90.00
_cell.angle_beta   90.00
_cell.angle_gamma   90.00
#
_symmetry.space_group_name_H-M   'P 1'
#
loop_
_entity.id
_entity.type
_entity.pdbx_description
1 polymer ?
#
loop_
_entity_poly.entity_id
_entity_poly.type
_entity_poly.pdbx_seq_one_letter_code
_entity_poly.pdbx_strand_id
1 'polypeptide(L)'
;MRRASTGIVPTEDNNMHKPEEPHYRGEQAAAERIAEKYGVRCSSRFVKTETESGRLAVVIFAHQRWYAESDLDAWFASKRKVLSTGGAA
;
A
#
# COMPACT_ATOMS: atom_id res chain seq x y z
N MET A 1 33.01 -47.54 20.20
CA MET A 1 32.66 -46.23 20.80
C MET A 1 32.31 -45.27 19.66
N ARG A 2 31.47 -44.27 19.96
CA ARG A 2 30.44 -43.64 19.10
C ARG A 2 30.97 -42.85 17.88
N ARG A 3 30.24 -42.97 16.75
CA ARG A 3 30.42 -42.24 15.49
C ARG A 3 30.19 -40.73 15.69
N ALA A 4 31.06 -39.92 15.10
CA ALA A 4 30.84 -38.49 14.93
C ALA A 4 29.79 -38.27 13.84
N SER A 5 28.60 -37.80 14.22
CA SER A 5 27.60 -37.29 13.28
C SER A 5 27.84 -35.80 13.15
N THR A 6 28.57 -35.40 12.10
CA THR A 6 28.66 -34.01 11.67
C THR A 6 27.27 -33.60 11.18
N GLY A 7 26.49 -33.01 12.07
CA GLY A 7 25.20 -32.43 11.75
C GLY A 7 25.40 -31.28 10.79
N ILE A 8 24.97 -31.46 9.55
CA ILE A 8 24.78 -30.37 8.58
C ILE A 8 23.66 -29.51 9.16
N VAL A 9 23.98 -28.30 9.58
CA VAL A 9 22.98 -27.29 9.93
C VAL A 9 22.25 -26.93 8.63
N PRO A 10 20.93 -27.13 8.51
CA PRO A 10 20.21 -26.55 7.40
C PRO A 10 20.26 -25.03 7.59
N THR A 11 20.99 -24.35 6.71
CA THR A 11 20.87 -22.91 6.56
C THR A 11 19.42 -22.65 6.18
N GLU A 12 18.61 -22.24 7.15
CA GLU A 12 17.26 -21.75 6.89
C GLU A 12 17.41 -20.59 5.93
N ASP A 13 17.08 -20.87 4.66
CA ASP A 13 16.80 -19.89 3.63
C ASP A 13 15.69 -19.01 4.17
N ASN A 14 16.09 -17.96 4.89
CA ASN A 14 15.21 -16.93 5.41
C ASN A 14 14.82 -16.04 4.24
N ASN A 15 14.21 -16.67 3.23
CA ASN A 15 13.48 -16.02 2.17
C ASN A 15 12.22 -15.49 2.84
N MET A 16 12.40 -14.40 3.58
CA MET A 16 11.36 -13.51 4.04
C MET A 16 10.58 -13.12 2.79
N HIS A 17 9.57 -13.92 2.46
CA HIS A 17 8.48 -13.58 1.59
C HIS A 17 7.83 -12.37 2.24
N LYS A 18 8.34 -11.18 1.93
CA LYS A 18 7.53 -9.98 2.07
C LYS A 18 6.29 -10.27 1.24
N PRO A 19 5.09 -10.30 1.83
CA PRO A 19 3.88 -10.48 1.03
C PRO A 19 3.94 -9.43 -0.08
N GLU A 20 3.81 -9.87 -1.33
CA GLU A 20 3.81 -8.97 -2.48
C GLU A 20 2.75 -7.91 -2.22
N GLU A 21 3.17 -6.66 -2.04
CA GLU A 21 2.26 -5.58 -1.73
C GLU A 21 1.29 -5.44 -2.90
N PRO A 22 -0.04 -5.46 -2.67
CA PRO A 22 -0.98 -5.37 -3.77
C PRO A 22 -0.92 -3.97 -4.40
N HIS A 23 -0.80 -3.95 -5.72
CA HIS A 23 -0.76 -2.73 -6.53
C HIS A 23 -2.05 -2.60 -7.37
N TYR A 24 -2.65 -1.42 -7.35
CA TYR A 24 -3.89 -1.13 -8.07
C TYR A 24 -3.60 -0.31 -9.32
N ARG A 25 -4.05 -0.83 -10.47
CA ARG A 25 -3.84 -0.22 -11.78
C ARG A 25 -4.84 0.90 -12.03
N GLY A 26 -4.35 2.14 -12.05
CA GLY A 26 -5.12 3.33 -12.36
C GLY A 26 -5.99 3.84 -11.20
N GLU A 27 -6.51 5.05 -11.37
CA GLU A 27 -7.26 5.78 -10.33
C GLU A 27 -8.59 5.12 -9.98
N GLN A 28 -9.20 4.41 -10.93
CA GLN A 28 -10.46 3.70 -10.71
C GLN A 28 -10.27 2.55 -9.72
N ALA A 29 -9.28 1.69 -9.94
CA ALA A 29 -8.99 0.57 -9.06
C ALA A 29 -8.56 1.04 -7.65
N ALA A 30 -7.77 2.11 -7.57
CA ALA A 30 -7.41 2.72 -6.30
C ALA A 30 -8.64 3.25 -5.55
N ALA A 31 -9.55 3.96 -6.23
CA ALA A 31 -10.78 4.48 -5.64
C ALA A 31 -11.72 3.36 -5.16
N GLU A 32 -11.87 2.30 -5.95
CA GLU A 32 -12.63 1.10 -5.59
C GLU A 32 -12.04 0.41 -4.35
N ARG A 33 -10.71 0.28 -4.28
CA ARG A 33 -10.06 -0.28 -3.09
C ARG A 33 -10.30 0.56 -1.85
N ILE A 34 -10.18 1.88 -1.95
CA ILE A 34 -10.49 2.80 -0.84
C ILE A 34 -11.94 2.62 -0.39
N ALA A 35 -12.88 2.49 -1.35
CA ALA A 35 -14.28 2.30 -1.04
C ALA A 35 -14.58 0.96 -0.36
N GLU A 36 -13.98 -0.13 -0.84
CA GLU A 36 -14.12 -1.46 -0.26
C GLU A 36 -13.51 -1.52 1.14
N LYS A 37 -12.30 -1.02 1.32
CA LYS A 37 -11.53 -1.14 2.57
C LYS A 37 -12.04 -0.21 3.67
N TYR A 38 -12.42 1.02 3.31
CA TYR A 38 -12.77 2.05 4.26
C TYR A 38 -14.26 2.39 4.31
N GLY A 39 -15.08 1.79 3.43
CA GLY A 39 -16.51 2.08 3.36
C GLY A 39 -16.84 3.50 2.89
N VAL A 40 -15.91 4.19 2.24
CA VAL A 40 -16.07 5.58 1.78
C VAL A 40 -16.08 5.64 0.26
N ARG A 41 -17.12 6.23 -0.32
CA ARG A 41 -17.16 6.48 -1.78
C ARG A 41 -16.09 7.50 -2.15
N CYS A 42 -15.02 7.00 -2.78
CA CYS A 42 -13.97 7.80 -3.40
C CYS A 42 -14.19 7.84 -4.91
N SER A 43 -14.00 8.98 -5.55
CA SER A 43 -14.06 9.07 -7.02
C SER A 43 -12.66 8.96 -7.61
N SER A 44 -12.54 8.30 -8.77
CA SER A 44 -11.28 8.25 -9.52
C SER A 44 -10.74 9.64 -9.88
N ARG A 45 -11.62 10.63 -10.10
CA ARG A 45 -11.24 12.03 -10.31
C ARG A 45 -10.57 12.65 -9.07
N PHE A 46 -11.05 12.30 -7.88
CA PHE A 46 -10.46 12.78 -6.63
C PHE A 46 -9.08 12.15 -6.41
N VAL A 47 -8.95 10.83 -6.61
CA VAL A 47 -7.65 10.14 -6.60
C VAL A 47 -6.69 10.79 -7.58
N LYS A 48 -7.13 11.05 -8.83
CA LYS A 48 -6.33 11.74 -9.85
C LYS A 48 -5.80 13.10 -9.36
N THR A 49 -6.67 13.90 -8.76
CA THR A 49 -6.32 15.25 -8.27
C THR A 49 -5.29 15.17 -7.14
N GLU A 50 -5.42 14.19 -6.26
CA GLU A 50 -4.51 13.98 -5.14
C GLU A 50 -3.15 13.45 -5.59
N THR A 51 -3.14 12.60 -6.63
CA THR A 51 -1.91 12.18 -7.33
C THR A 51 -1.23 13.37 -8.01
N GLU A 52 -1.97 14.20 -8.75
CA GLU A 52 -1.43 15.36 -9.47
C GLU A 52 -0.95 16.48 -8.55
N SER A 53 -1.52 16.58 -7.35
CA SER A 53 -1.03 17.50 -6.30
C SER A 53 0.13 16.93 -5.48
N GLY A 54 0.61 15.72 -5.79
CA GLY A 54 1.72 15.05 -5.11
C GLY A 54 1.39 14.58 -3.68
N ARG A 55 0.10 14.52 -3.33
CA ARG A 55 -0.37 14.11 -2.00
C ARG A 55 -0.58 12.60 -1.90
N LEU A 56 -0.80 11.95 -3.03
CA LEU A 56 -0.91 10.49 -3.14
C LEU A 56 0.26 9.98 -3.97
N ALA A 57 1.04 9.07 -3.38
CA ALA A 57 2.16 8.43 -4.06
C ALA A 57 1.65 7.50 -5.17
N VAL A 58 2.41 7.45 -6.26
CA VAL A 58 2.08 6.68 -7.46
C VAL A 58 3.37 6.21 -8.13
N VAL A 59 3.35 4.99 -8.65
CA VAL A 59 4.41 4.46 -9.51
C VAL A 59 3.93 4.52 -10.96
N ILE A 60 4.74 5.10 -11.85
CA ILE A 60 4.45 5.11 -13.29
C ILE A 60 5.27 4.01 -13.94
N PHE A 61 4.60 2.99 -14.47
CA PHE A 61 5.22 1.89 -15.19
C PHE A 61 4.44 1.60 -16.47
N ALA A 62 5.15 1.47 -17.60
CA ALA A 62 4.55 1.25 -18.92
C ALA A 62 3.41 2.24 -19.27
N HIS A 63 3.64 3.54 -19.00
CA HIS A 63 2.67 4.62 -19.19
C HIS A 63 1.39 4.52 -18.34
N GLN A 64 1.41 3.68 -17.31
CA GLN A 64 0.27 3.46 -16.43
C GLN A 64 0.63 3.81 -14.99
N ARG A 65 -0.36 4.31 -14.27
CA ARG A 65 -0.24 4.66 -12.86
C ARG A 65 -0.62 3.46 -12.00
N TRP A 66 0.22 3.18 -11.02
CA TRP A 66 0.07 2.08 -10.08
C TRP A 66 0.10 2.64 -8.66
N TYR A 67 -0.86 2.20 -7.86
CA TYR A 67 -1.02 2.66 -6.49
C TYR A 67 -0.77 1.48 -5.54
N ALA A 68 0.22 1.60 -4.68
CA ALA A 68 0.46 0.63 -3.62
C ALA A 68 -0.63 0.73 -2.55
N GLU A 69 -1.00 -0.41 -1.95
CA GLU A 69 -1.99 -0.42 -0.87
C GLU A 69 -1.53 0.41 0.35
N SER A 70 -0.26 0.31 0.73
CA SER A 70 0.29 1.06 1.86
C SER A 70 0.24 2.58 1.64
N ASP A 71 0.47 3.05 0.42
CA ASP A 71 0.36 4.46 0.05
C ASP A 71 -1.09 4.96 0.12
N LEU A 72 -2.05 4.15 -0.36
CA LEU A 72 -3.48 4.46 -0.23
C LEU A 72 -3.90 4.53 1.24
N ASP A 73 -3.38 3.62 2.07
CA ASP A 73 -3.64 3.58 3.50
C ASP A 73 -3.08 4.81 4.22
N ALA A 74 -1.82 5.16 3.96
CA ALA A 74 -1.15 6.33 4.53
C ALA A 74 -1.86 7.63 4.13
N TRP A 75 -2.22 7.76 2.85
CA TRP A 75 -2.96 8.90 2.34
C TRP A 75 -4.35 9.01 2.98
N PHE A 76 -5.10 7.91 3.07
CA PHE A 76 -6.43 7.92 3.68
C PHE A 76 -6.38 8.29 5.17
N ALA A 77 -5.40 7.73 5.90
CA ALA A 77 -5.15 8.08 7.30
C ALA A 77 -4.81 9.58 7.47
N SER A 78 -4.04 10.15 6.55
CA SER A 78 -3.74 11.59 6.51
C SER A 78 -5.01 12.43 6.34
N LYS A 79 -5.92 12.05 5.44
CA LYS A 79 -7.21 12.75 5.25
C LYS A 79 -8.11 12.72 6.49
N ARG A 80 -8.15 11.59 7.20
CA ARG A 80 -8.92 11.48 8.47
C ARG A 80 -8.38 12.40 9.55
N LYS A 81 -7.07 12.59 9.64
CA LYS A 81 -6.45 13.51 10.60
C LYS A 81 -6.84 14.97 10.33
N VAL A 82 -6.90 15.38 9.06
CA VAL A 82 -7.30 16.76 8.68
C VAL A 82 -8.71 17.11 9.17
N LEU A 83 -9.65 16.15 9.15
CA LEU A 83 -11.02 16.39 9.63
C LEU A 83 -11.13 16.44 11.17
N SER A 84 -10.25 15.75 11.89
CA SER A 84 -10.28 15.75 13.37
C SER A 84 -9.65 16.99 13.99
N THR A 85 -8.77 17.70 13.28
CA THR A 85 -8.08 18.90 13.79
C THR A 85 -8.85 20.20 13.49
N GLY A 86 -9.90 20.15 12.66
CA GLY A 86 -10.72 21.32 12.29
C GLY A 86 -11.87 21.67 13.25
N GLY A 87 -11.97 21.00 14.40
CA GLY A 87 -13.05 21.19 15.38
C GLY A 87 -12.60 21.95 16.63
N ALA A 88 -11.98 23.12 16.48
CA ALA A 88 -11.78 24.08 17.56
C ALA A 88 -11.40 25.45 16.98
N ALA A 89 -12.40 26.27 16.65
CA ALA A 89 -12.30 27.72 16.55
C ALA A 89 -13.70 28.33 16.66
#